data_AF-A0A970TR24-F1
#
_entry.id   AF-A0A970TR24-F1
#
_cell.length_a   1.000
_cell.length_b   1.000
_cell.length_c   1.000
_cell.angle_alpha   90.00
_cell.angle_beta   90.00
_cell.angle_gamma   90.00
#
_symmetry.space_group_name_H-M   'P 1'
#
loop_
_entity.id
_entity.type
_entity.pdbx_description
1 polymer ?
#
loop_
_entity_poly.entity_id
_entity_poly.type
_entity_poly.pdbx_seq_one_letter_code
_entity_poly.pdbx_strand_id
1 'polypeptide(L)' 'SNLRIIKAAMRWMKIPEERTLVTVDQYGNMSAACLPVGLSLAAQEGRLKAGDLVLMVAFGAGLTYGGVLLRWGSEK' A
#
# COMPACT_ATOMS: atom_id res chain seq x y z
N SER A 1 -0.50 13.31 -11.12
CA SER A 1 -0.97 12.09 -10.46
C SER A 1 -0.43 12.02 -9.02
N ASN A 2 -1.15 11.37 -8.11
CA ASN A 2 -0.82 11.21 -6.67
C ASN A 2 0.53 10.51 -6.43
N LEU A 3 1.13 9.95 -7.47
CA LEU A 3 2.43 9.27 -7.47
C LEU A 3 3.56 10.08 -6.80
N ARG A 4 3.53 11.42 -6.87
CA ARG A 4 4.51 12.29 -6.18
C ARG A 4 4.48 12.11 -4.67
N ILE A 5 3.29 11.98 -4.09
CA ILE A 5 3.08 11.82 -2.63
C ILE A 5 3.58 10.44 -2.21
N ILE A 6 3.21 9.40 -2.97
CA ILE A 6 3.65 8.01 -2.71
C ILE A 6 5.18 7.94 -2.75
N LYS A 7 5.82 8.47 -3.80
CA LYS A 7 7.29 8.48 -3.92
C LYS A 7 7.97 9.28 -2.80
N ALA A 8 7.37 10.38 -2.33
CA ALA A 8 7.90 11.13 -1.19
C ALA A 8 7.84 10.30 0.10
N ALA A 9 6.70 9.65 0.36
CA ALA A 9 6.53 8.79 1.52
C ALA A 9 7.51 7.60 1.50
N MET A 10 7.70 6.94 0.36
CA MET A 10 8.68 5.86 0.20
C MET A 10 10.11 6.31 0.53
N ARG A 11 10.54 7.48 0.02
CA ARG A 11 11.86 8.04 0.32
C ARG A 11 12.03 8.34 1.81
N TRP A 12 11.00 8.88 2.45
CA TRP A 12 11.03 9.18 3.89
C TRP A 12 11.12 7.91 4.74
N MET A 13 10.37 6.88 4.37
CA MET A 13 10.34 5.59 5.08
C MET A 13 11.48 4.65 4.69
N LYS A 14 12.32 5.03 3.71
CA LYS A 14 13.40 4.20 3.14
C LYS A 14 12.89 2.83 2.65
N ILE A 15 11.67 2.80 2.10
CA ILE A 15 11.07 1.59 1.53
C ILE A 15 11.43 1.51 0.05
N PRO A 16 12.02 0.40 -0.42
CA PRO A 16 12.36 0.22 -1.83
C PRO A 16 11.11 0.11 -2.73
N GLU A 17 11.27 0.46 -4.01
CA GLU A 17 10.17 0.48 -4.98
C GLU A 17 9.61 -0.93 -5.26
N GLU A 18 10.47 -1.94 -5.29
CA GLU A 18 10.07 -3.35 -5.43
C GLU A 18 9.20 -3.87 -4.27
N ARG A 19 9.28 -3.23 -3.09
CA ARG A 19 8.44 -3.54 -1.93
C ARG A 19 7.21 -2.65 -1.81
N THR A 20 7.00 -1.78 -2.79
CA THR A 20 5.82 -0.91 -2.84
C THR A 20 4.91 -1.39 -3.97
N LEU A 21 3.61 -1.41 -3.71
CA LEU A 21 2.60 -1.59 -4.75
C LEU A 21 2.01 -0.22 -5.06
N VAL A 22 2.02 0.14 -6.35
CA VAL A 22 1.38 1.35 -6.86
C VAL A 22 0.31 0.88 -7.84
N THR A 23 -0.94 1.27 -7.59
CA THR A 23 -2.09 0.91 -8.42
C THR A 23 -2.66 2.09 -9.21
N VAL A 24 -2.21 3.31 -8.90
CA VAL A 24 -2.73 4.55 -9.51
C VAL A 24 -2.34 4.70 -10.98
N ASP A 25 -1.30 4.01 -11.42
CA ASP A 25 -0.86 3.90 -12.81
C ASP A 25 -1.83 3.04 -13.65
N GLN A 26 -2.40 1.99 -13.07
CA GLN A 26 -3.32 1.07 -13.75
C GLN A 26 -4.79 1.46 -13.58
N TYR A 27 -5.21 1.83 -12.37
CA TYR A 27 -6.62 2.01 -12.00
C TYR A 27 -6.99 3.46 -11.63
N GLY A 28 -6.02 4.38 -11.61
CA GLY A 28 -6.22 5.73 -11.13
C GLY A 28 -6.48 5.79 -9.61
N ASN A 29 -6.95 6.95 -9.13
CA ASN A 29 -7.24 7.16 -7.73
C ASN A 29 -8.70 6.75 -7.42
N MET A 30 -8.89 5.53 -6.93
CA MET A 30 -10.18 4.98 -6.50
C MET A 30 -10.55 5.36 -5.05
N SER A 31 -10.00 6.44 -4.50
CA SER A 31 -10.25 6.89 -3.13
C SER A 31 -9.96 5.76 -2.11
N ALA A 32 -10.87 5.48 -1.19
CA ALA A 32 -10.73 4.44 -0.18
C ALA A 32 -10.51 3.02 -0.77
N ALA A 33 -10.97 2.76 -1.99
CA ALA A 33 -10.85 1.44 -2.61
C ALA A 33 -9.41 1.11 -3.08
N CYS A 34 -8.50 2.10 -3.13
CA CYS A 34 -7.10 1.87 -3.53
C CYS A 34 -6.38 0.83 -2.65
N LEU A 35 -6.61 0.85 -1.33
CA LEU A 35 -5.96 -0.07 -0.39
C LEU A 35 -6.44 -1.52 -0.53
N PRO A 36 -7.75 -1.84 -0.44
CA PRO A 36 -8.20 -3.23 -0.56
C PRO A 36 -7.94 -3.81 -1.95
N VAL A 37 -8.06 -3.02 -3.02
CA VAL A 37 -7.70 -3.47 -4.37
C VAL A 37 -6.20 -3.77 -4.45
N GLY A 38 -5.36 -2.87 -3.92
CA GLY A 38 -3.91 -3.11 -3.89
C GLY A 38 -3.54 -4.36 -3.10
N LEU A 39 -4.11 -4.55 -1.92
CA LEU A 39 -3.86 -5.74 -1.11
C LEU A 39 -4.28 -7.03 -1.83
N SER A 40 -5.44 -7.02 -2.48
CA SER A 40 -5.94 -8.15 -3.28
C SER A 40 -5.00 -8.48 -4.44
N LEU A 41 -4.53 -7.47 -5.18
CA LEU A 41 -3.57 -7.63 -6.26
C LEU A 41 -2.25 -8.21 -5.76
N ALA A 42 -1.69 -7.66 -4.68
CA ALA A 42 -0.45 -8.17 -4.10
C ALA A 42 -0.57 -9.64 -3.64
N ALA A 43 -1.73 -10.05 -3.15
CA ALA A 43 -2.02 -11.44 -2.81
C ALA A 43 -2.10 -12.33 -4.06
N GLN A 44 -2.83 -11.90 -5.11
CA GLN A 44 -2.98 -12.64 -6.36
C GLN A 44 -1.66 -12.79 -7.13
N GLU A 45 -0.80 -11.77 -7.09
CA GLU A 45 0.53 -11.76 -7.69
C GLU A 45 1.56 -12.58 -6.88
N GLY A 46 1.17 -13.15 -5.74
CA GLY A 46 2.07 -13.93 -4.87
C GLY A 46 3.16 -13.09 -4.20
N ARG A 47 2.96 -11.76 -4.10
CA ARG A 47 3.91 -10.83 -3.45
C ARG A 47 3.87 -10.90 -1.93
N LEU A 48 2.81 -11.48 -1.37
CA LEU A 48 2.60 -11.62 0.07
C LEU A 48 2.81 -13.07 0.52
N LYS A 49 3.60 -13.26 1.57
CA LYS A 49 3.87 -14.55 2.22
C LYS A 49 3.30 -14.54 3.64
N ALA A 50 2.96 -15.72 4.15
CA ALA A 50 2.52 -15.86 5.53
C ALA A 50 3.60 -15.33 6.50
N GLY A 51 3.18 -14.52 7.47
CA GLY A 51 4.04 -13.83 8.41
C GLY A 51 4.52 -12.44 7.96
N ASP A 52 4.37 -12.07 6.67
CA ASP A 52 4.80 -10.76 6.17
C ASP A 52 4.09 -9.61 6.90
N LEU A 53 4.83 -8.51 7.12
CA LEU A 53 4.26 -7.27 7.62
C LEU A 53 3.91 -6.35 6.45
N VAL A 54 2.63 -6.04 6.33
CA VAL A 54 2.07 -5.18 5.28
C VAL A 54 1.73 -3.83 5.89
N LEU A 55 2.44 -2.79 5.45
CA LEU A 55 2.11 -1.41 5.81
C LEU A 55 1.12 -0.84 4.79
N MET A 56 -0.04 -0.41 5.28
CA MET A 56 -1.03 0.32 4.49
C MET A 56 -1.22 1.72 5.06
N VAL A 57 -1.22 2.74 4.20
CA VAL A 57 -1.37 4.14 4.59
C VAL A 57 -2.39 4.81 3.68
N ALA A 58 -3.33 5.54 4.27
CA ALA A 58 -4.34 6.33 3.59
C ALA A 58 -4.26 7.81 4.00
N PHE A 59 -4.61 8.68 3.06
CA PHE A 59 -4.76 10.13 3.26
C PHE A 59 -6.16 10.54 2.81
N GLY A 60 -6.81 11.39 3.62
CA GLY A 60 -8.17 11.88 3.39
C GLY A 60 -8.26 13.41 3.48
N ALA A 61 -9.49 13.92 3.41
CA ALA A 61 -9.76 15.34 3.53
C ALA A 61 -9.31 15.91 4.90
N GLY A 62 -9.04 17.21 4.94
CA GLY A 62 -8.67 17.90 6.18
C GLY A 62 -7.28 17.52 6.72
N LEU A 63 -6.35 17.11 5.84
CA LEU A 63 -5.00 16.64 6.21
C LEU A 63 -5.02 15.41 7.15
N THR A 64 -6.13 14.66 7.14
CA THR A 64 -6.27 13.44 7.92
C THR A 64 -5.51 12.31 7.26
N TYR A 65 -4.73 11.55 8.03
CA TYR A 65 -4.06 10.34 7.57
C TYR A 65 -4.23 9.23 8.60
N GLY A 66 -4.12 7.99 8.12
CA GLY A 66 -4.18 6.80 8.95
C GLY A 66 -3.34 5.69 8.35
N GLY A 67 -2.79 4.85 9.20
CA GLY A 67 -2.00 3.70 8.76
C GLY A 67 -2.26 2.48 9.64
N VAL A 68 -2.05 1.31 9.05
CA VAL A 68 -2.10 0.03 9.76
C VAL A 68 -0.92 -0.81 9.33
N LEU A 69 -0.33 -1.49 10.30
CA LEU A 69 0.64 -2.56 10.07
C LEU A 69 -0.08 -3.87 10.30
N LEU A 70 -0.28 -4.63 9.23
CA LEU A 70 -1.01 -5.89 9.23
C LEU A 70 -0.03 -7.06 9.06
N ARG A 71 -0.17 -8.10 9.88
CA ARG A 71 0.51 -9.38 9.63
C ARG A 71 -0.32 -10.20 8.65
N TRP A 72 0.27 -10.58 7.53
CA TRP A 72 -0.40 -11.34 6.48
C TRP A 72 -0.37 -12.84 6.80
N GLY A 73 -1.55 -13.46 6.91
CA GLY A 73 -1.68 -14.88 7.24
C GLY A 73 -1.27 -15.23 8.68
N SER A 74 -1.64 -16.43 9.13
CA SER A 74 -1.15 -16.99 10.39
C SER A 74 0.21 -17.67 10.17
N GLU A 75 1.17 -17.43 11.06
CA GLU A 75 2.30 -18.35 11.23
C GLU A 75 1.68 -19.73 11.54
N LYS A 76 1.92 -20.72 10.68
CA LYS A 76 1.67 -22.12 11.03
C LYS A 76 2.85 -22.63 11.83
#